data_AF-A0A1Y5E9S8-F1
#
_entry.id   AF-A0A1Y5E9S8-F1
#
_cell.length_a   1.000
_cell.length_b   1.000
_cell.length_c   1.000
_cell.angle_alpha   90.00
_cell.angle_beta   90.00
_cell.angle_gamma   90.00
#
_symmetry.space_group_name_H-M   'P 1'
#
loop_
_entity.id
_entity.type
_entity.pdbx_description
1 polymer ?
#
loop_
_entity_poly.entity_id
_entity_poly.type
_entity_poly.pdbx_seq_one_letter_code
_entity_poly.pdbx_strand_id
1 'polypeptide(L)'
;MRNRFLKLILILWTQLFLSGCALGPDPILVAQVNDIARGISDLAVTVDRKYDVTEKAHKAALKNNINLQFELGGSPDVTREDLFTLDDRAARRAILSAMQVYSANLVAAYAASEDSTEISLSTTVNALPFSSLSNLKIEDFDVSHSLDKSQSKKLIASLSGFSKFLFYPKRDKKIVEILIGAHPFIEQAASLLYLDIGTPKDQSENCDNPLRADVQIDKIGGLRLCRGGVRGLMKAAVASNQQTWKLRLQLANLNKSTAASTRNQIVDRLHDLEQFGRQQDHSMKMLQEALVRMVSAHHQLATAFSKTYPVSVPPLQTVARSSPDPVSEFSAQVESLSQTAKRMDAFFDTSTPENNE
;
A
#
# COMPACT_ATOMS: atom_id res chain seq x y z
N MET A 1 -8.72 -27.53 68.26
CA MET A 1 -8.37 -27.92 66.87
C MET A 1 -9.29 -27.33 65.80
N ARG A 2 -10.58 -27.05 66.07
CA ARG A 2 -11.56 -26.52 65.09
C ARG A 2 -11.21 -25.16 64.44
N ASN A 3 -10.57 -24.23 65.18
CA ASN A 3 -10.21 -22.91 64.65
C ASN A 3 -8.95 -22.86 63.78
N ARG A 4 -8.08 -23.89 63.82
CA ARG A 4 -6.88 -23.94 62.97
C ARG A 4 -7.19 -24.51 61.59
N PHE A 5 -8.15 -25.43 61.51
CA PHE A 5 -8.64 -26.00 60.26
C PHE A 5 -9.39 -24.97 59.41
N LEU A 6 -10.22 -24.12 60.03
CA LEU A 6 -10.96 -23.08 59.32
C LEU A 6 -10.03 -22.01 58.72
N LYS A 7 -8.94 -21.65 59.42
CA LYS A 7 -7.91 -20.72 58.91
C LYS A 7 -7.12 -21.31 57.73
N LEU A 8 -6.80 -22.60 57.78
CA LEU A 8 -6.12 -23.29 56.69
C LEU A 8 -6.99 -23.36 55.42
N ILE A 9 -8.28 -23.64 55.58
CA ILE A 9 -9.24 -23.63 54.46
C ILE A 9 -9.39 -22.21 53.89
N LEU A 10 -9.49 -21.17 54.73
CA LEU A 10 -9.61 -19.79 54.24
C LEU A 10 -8.35 -19.32 53.48
N ILE A 11 -7.16 -19.75 53.91
CA ILE A 11 -5.88 -19.44 53.24
C ILE A 11 -5.75 -20.23 51.92
N LEU A 12 -6.21 -21.48 51.88
CA LEU A 12 -6.23 -22.26 50.64
C LEU A 12 -7.20 -21.67 49.61
N TRP A 13 -8.37 -21.20 50.06
CA TRP A 13 -9.37 -20.55 49.20
C TRP A 13 -8.93 -19.17 48.70
N THR A 14 -8.23 -18.36 49.50
CA THR A 14 -7.67 -17.09 49.00
C THR A 14 -6.54 -17.30 48.00
N GLN A 15 -5.74 -18.37 48.12
CA GLN A 15 -4.73 -18.70 47.11
C GLN A 15 -5.34 -19.24 45.82
N LEU A 16 -6.44 -19.99 45.88
CA LEU A 16 -7.20 -20.45 44.70
C LEU A 16 -7.93 -19.31 43.97
N PHE A 17 -8.38 -18.27 44.68
CA PHE A 17 -8.94 -17.06 44.06
C PHE A 17 -7.89 -16.06 43.55
N LEU A 18 -6.64 -16.15 44.00
CA LEU A 18 -5.51 -15.34 43.51
C LEU A 18 -4.78 -15.98 42.30
N SER A 19 -5.02 -17.25 42.00
CA SER A 19 -4.46 -17.94 40.83
C SER A 19 -5.36 -17.96 39.59
N GLY A 20 -6.46 -17.18 39.58
CA GLY A 20 -7.47 -17.19 38.52
C GLY A 20 -7.32 -16.15 37.38
N CYS A 21 -6.33 -15.26 37.43
CA CYS A 21 -6.02 -14.37 36.30
C CYS A 21 -4.82 -14.91 35.51
N ALA A 22 -5.00 -16.05 34.84
CA ALA A 22 -4.04 -16.52 33.85
C ALA A 22 -4.04 -15.53 32.66
N LEU A 23 -2.95 -14.77 32.59
CA LEU A 23 -2.49 -13.83 31.57
C LEU A 23 -2.78 -14.29 30.13
N GLY A 24 -3.95 -13.92 29.59
CA GLY A 24 -4.16 -13.87 28.14
C GLY A 24 -3.41 -12.69 27.52
N PRO A 25 -3.13 -12.70 26.20
CA PRO A 25 -2.61 -11.53 25.49
C PRO A 25 -3.54 -10.32 25.68
N ASP A 26 -2.97 -9.13 25.85
CA ASP A 26 -3.73 -7.88 26.04
C ASP A 26 -4.69 -7.69 24.85
N PRO A 27 -6.02 -7.66 25.09
CA PRO A 27 -7.03 -7.60 24.03
C PRO A 27 -6.95 -6.32 23.20
N ILE A 28 -6.43 -5.22 23.75
CA ILE A 28 -6.20 -3.97 23.01
C ILE A 28 -5.05 -4.18 22.01
N LEU A 29 -3.95 -4.77 22.45
CA LEU A 29 -2.83 -5.12 21.56
C LEU A 29 -3.26 -6.16 20.51
N VAL A 30 -4.16 -7.10 20.85
CA VAL A 30 -4.66 -8.10 19.87
C VAL A 30 -5.38 -7.37 18.75
N ALA A 31 -6.27 -6.44 19.10
CA ALA A 31 -6.99 -5.63 18.13
C ALA A 31 -6.02 -4.80 17.26
N GLN A 32 -5.00 -4.17 17.85
CA GLN A 32 -4.00 -3.39 17.10
C GLN A 32 -3.17 -4.25 16.14
N VAL A 33 -2.71 -5.44 16.55
CA VAL A 33 -1.98 -6.37 15.68
C VAL A 33 -2.86 -6.83 14.51
N ASN A 34 -4.14 -7.09 14.78
CA ASN A 34 -5.09 -7.48 13.74
C ASN A 34 -5.40 -6.33 12.75
N ASP A 35 -5.59 -5.12 13.27
CA ASP A 35 -5.90 -3.94 12.45
C ASP A 35 -4.70 -3.53 11.58
N ILE A 36 -3.47 -3.57 12.12
CA ILE A 36 -2.28 -3.29 11.30
C ILE A 36 -2.11 -4.36 10.22
N ALA A 37 -2.38 -5.63 10.52
CA ALA A 37 -2.21 -6.70 9.55
C ALA A 37 -3.23 -6.63 8.42
N ARG A 38 -4.50 -6.34 8.75
CA ARG A 38 -5.54 -6.06 7.76
C ARG A 38 -5.17 -4.84 6.90
N GLY A 39 -4.78 -3.73 7.54
CA GLY A 39 -4.37 -2.52 6.84
C GLY A 39 -3.19 -2.73 5.89
N ILE A 40 -2.14 -3.46 6.31
CA ILE A 40 -1.00 -3.80 5.44
C ILE A 40 -1.44 -4.66 4.25
N SER A 41 -2.31 -5.66 4.50
CA SER A 41 -2.81 -6.53 3.44
C SER A 41 -3.64 -5.77 2.40
N ASP A 42 -4.57 -4.93 2.85
CA ASP A 42 -5.40 -4.12 1.96
C ASP A 42 -4.56 -3.07 1.23
N LEU A 43 -3.51 -2.54 1.86
CA LEU A 43 -2.60 -1.58 1.26
C LEU A 43 -1.83 -2.24 0.13
N ALA A 44 -1.29 -3.44 0.36
CA ALA A 44 -0.60 -4.21 -0.67
C ALA A 44 -1.47 -4.47 -1.90
N VAL A 45 -2.71 -4.94 -1.69
CA VAL A 45 -3.67 -5.14 -2.79
C VAL A 45 -3.98 -3.83 -3.51
N THR A 46 -4.13 -2.74 -2.76
CA THR A 46 -4.43 -1.42 -3.34
C THR A 46 -3.26 -0.90 -4.17
N VAL A 47 -2.03 -1.02 -3.68
CA VAL A 47 -0.82 -0.60 -4.41
C VAL A 47 -0.71 -1.37 -5.73
N ASP A 48 -0.76 -2.71 -5.71
CA ASP A 48 -0.66 -3.56 -6.92
C ASP A 48 -1.72 -3.15 -7.97
N ARG A 49 -2.97 -2.97 -7.53
CA ARG A 49 -4.06 -2.54 -8.40
C ARG A 49 -3.84 -1.17 -9.05
N LYS A 50 -3.16 -0.23 -8.38
CA LYS A 50 -2.89 1.08 -8.97
C LYS A 50 -1.92 1.01 -10.14
N TYR A 51 -0.96 0.08 -10.13
CA TYR A 51 -0.11 -0.18 -11.30
C TYR A 51 -0.94 -0.71 -12.47
N ASP A 52 -1.88 -1.62 -12.22
CA ASP A 52 -2.78 -2.12 -13.26
C ASP A 52 -3.68 -1.03 -13.85
N VAL A 53 -4.22 -0.14 -13.02
CA VAL A 53 -5.01 1.01 -13.49
C VAL A 53 -4.15 1.96 -14.35
N THR A 54 -2.89 2.13 -14.00
CA THR A 54 -1.94 2.96 -14.78
C THR A 54 -1.69 2.37 -16.15
N GLU A 55 -1.41 1.06 -16.20
CA GLU A 55 -1.24 0.31 -17.44
C GLU A 55 -2.50 0.42 -18.32
N LYS A 56 -3.69 0.21 -17.74
CA LYS A 56 -4.97 0.32 -18.45
C LYS A 56 -5.17 1.73 -19.03
N ALA A 57 -4.88 2.77 -18.24
CA ALA A 57 -4.98 4.15 -18.70
C ALA A 57 -4.03 4.44 -19.87
N HIS A 58 -2.79 3.95 -19.79
CA HIS A 58 -1.80 4.09 -20.86
C HIS A 58 -2.23 3.36 -22.14
N LYS A 59 -2.63 2.10 -22.03
CA LYS A 59 -3.14 1.29 -23.16
C LYS A 59 -4.38 1.92 -23.80
N ALA A 60 -5.29 2.47 -23.02
CA ALA A 60 -6.47 3.17 -23.53
C ALA A 60 -6.09 4.45 -24.29
N ALA A 61 -5.14 5.24 -23.77
CA ALA A 61 -4.65 6.43 -24.46
C ALA A 61 -4.00 6.06 -25.81
N LEU A 62 -3.13 5.06 -25.82
CA LEU A 62 -2.47 4.57 -27.04
C LEU A 62 -3.49 4.05 -28.06
N LYS A 63 -4.43 3.19 -27.63
CA LYS A 63 -5.49 2.66 -28.50
C LYS A 63 -6.31 3.78 -29.14
N ASN A 64 -6.75 4.77 -28.35
CA ASN A 64 -7.56 5.87 -28.87
C ASN A 64 -6.78 6.74 -29.86
N ASN A 65 -5.49 6.95 -29.60
CA ASN A 65 -4.61 7.69 -30.50
C ASN A 65 -4.40 6.97 -31.82
N ILE A 66 -4.08 5.66 -31.79
CA ILE A 66 -3.95 4.82 -32.98
C ILE A 66 -5.25 4.83 -33.80
N ASN A 67 -6.41 4.67 -33.16
CA ASN A 67 -7.70 4.71 -33.84
C ASN A 67 -7.94 6.07 -34.52
N LEU A 68 -7.55 7.18 -33.87
CA LEU A 68 -7.67 8.50 -34.47
C LEU A 68 -6.76 8.63 -35.70
N GLN A 69 -5.55 8.09 -35.65
CA GLN A 69 -4.63 8.12 -36.80
C GLN A 69 -5.20 7.33 -37.99
N PHE A 70 -5.84 6.17 -37.76
CA PHE A 70 -6.54 5.44 -38.82
C PHE A 70 -7.73 6.21 -39.39
N GLU A 71 -8.54 6.85 -38.54
CA GLU A 71 -9.66 7.71 -38.99
C GLU A 71 -9.20 8.88 -39.86
N LEU A 72 -7.98 9.36 -39.64
CA LEU A 72 -7.32 10.39 -40.44
C LEU A 72 -6.63 9.85 -41.70
N GLY A 73 -6.77 8.56 -42.01
CA GLY A 73 -6.16 7.90 -43.18
C GLY A 73 -4.68 7.53 -43.02
N GLY A 74 -4.15 7.59 -41.80
CA GLY A 74 -2.77 7.20 -41.48
C GLY A 74 -2.57 5.68 -41.39
N SER A 75 -1.31 5.26 -41.34
CA SER A 75 -0.88 3.88 -41.09
C SER A 75 0.05 3.85 -39.87
N PRO A 76 -0.49 4.05 -38.66
CA PRO A 76 0.31 4.09 -37.43
C PRO A 76 0.99 2.76 -37.15
N ASP A 77 2.13 2.82 -36.46
CA ASP A 77 2.67 1.64 -35.79
C ASP A 77 1.70 1.19 -34.69
N VAL A 78 1.36 -0.10 -34.70
CA VAL A 78 0.41 -0.73 -33.77
C VAL A 78 1.10 -1.47 -32.63
N THR A 79 2.43 -1.41 -32.57
CA THR A 79 3.20 -2.03 -31.49
C THR A 79 2.83 -1.38 -30.16
N ARG A 80 2.31 -2.19 -29.23
CA ARG A 80 1.95 -1.77 -27.87
C ARG A 80 2.96 -2.35 -26.91
N GLU A 81 3.89 -1.52 -26.47
CA GLU A 81 4.77 -1.89 -25.36
C GLU A 81 4.01 -1.72 -24.04
N ASP A 82 4.24 -2.65 -23.11
CA ASP A 82 3.71 -2.53 -21.75
C ASP A 82 4.46 -1.40 -21.03
N LEU A 83 3.72 -0.62 -20.23
CA LEU A 83 4.31 0.47 -19.45
C LEU A 83 5.27 -0.06 -18.38
N PHE A 84 4.94 -1.22 -17.79
CA PHE A 84 5.76 -1.92 -16.82
C PHE A 84 6.13 -3.31 -17.33
N THR A 85 7.41 -3.65 -17.29
CA THR A 85 7.89 -4.98 -17.64
C THR A 85 7.40 -6.04 -16.65
N LEU A 86 7.59 -7.32 -16.99
CA LEU A 86 7.29 -8.42 -16.06
C LEU A 86 8.16 -8.35 -14.80
N ASP A 87 9.41 -7.93 -14.95
CA ASP A 87 10.36 -7.80 -13.85
C ASP A 87 9.97 -6.63 -12.92
N ASP A 88 9.57 -5.49 -13.48
CA ASP A 88 9.05 -4.33 -12.75
C ASP A 88 7.88 -4.74 -11.83
N ARG A 89 6.95 -5.51 -12.38
CA ARG A 89 5.76 -5.99 -11.65
C ARG A 89 6.14 -7.02 -10.58
N ALA A 90 7.06 -7.94 -10.90
CA ALA A 90 7.52 -8.95 -9.95
C ALA A 90 8.25 -8.32 -8.75
N ALA A 91 9.11 -7.32 -8.97
CA ALA A 91 9.84 -6.62 -7.94
C ALA A 91 8.90 -5.91 -6.93
N ARG A 92 7.88 -5.20 -7.43
CA ARG A 92 6.87 -4.55 -6.60
C ARG A 92 6.07 -5.57 -5.78
N ARG A 93 5.61 -6.64 -6.42
CA ARG A 93 4.89 -7.73 -5.74
C ARG A 93 5.73 -8.39 -4.66
N ALA A 94 7.03 -8.56 -4.87
CA ALA A 94 7.93 -9.11 -3.85
C ALA A 94 7.93 -8.26 -2.56
N ILE A 95 7.98 -6.92 -2.68
CA ILE A 95 7.91 -6.02 -1.52
C ILE A 95 6.55 -6.11 -0.83
N LEU A 96 5.47 -6.03 -1.61
CA LEU A 96 4.10 -6.06 -1.10
C LEU A 96 3.77 -7.37 -0.38
N SER A 97 4.15 -8.50 -0.98
CA SER A 97 3.97 -9.82 -0.37
C SER A 97 4.86 -9.99 0.86
N ALA A 98 6.05 -9.37 0.93
CA ALA A 98 6.89 -9.45 2.13
C ALA A 98 6.23 -8.74 3.32
N MET A 99 5.62 -7.58 3.08
CA MET A 99 4.85 -6.89 4.12
C MET A 99 3.63 -7.72 4.58
N GLN A 100 2.96 -8.43 3.67
CA GLN A 100 1.85 -9.33 3.99
C GLN A 100 2.30 -10.56 4.81
N VAL A 101 3.40 -11.21 4.44
CA VAL A 101 3.96 -12.34 5.20
C VAL A 101 4.38 -11.88 6.60
N TYR A 102 5.06 -10.74 6.68
CA TYR A 102 5.43 -10.14 7.96
C TYR A 102 4.21 -9.90 8.87
N SER A 103 3.15 -9.29 8.34
CA SER A 103 1.97 -8.99 9.14
C SER A 103 1.18 -10.25 9.55
N ALA A 104 1.11 -11.26 8.69
CA ALA A 104 0.53 -12.56 9.04
C ALA A 104 1.32 -13.26 10.16
N ASN A 105 2.65 -13.20 10.10
CA ASN A 105 3.51 -13.74 11.17
C ASN A 105 3.30 -13.03 12.51
N LEU A 106 3.09 -11.70 12.50
CA LEU A 106 2.76 -10.95 13.72
C LEU A 106 1.45 -11.43 14.35
N VAL A 107 0.40 -11.63 13.55
CA VAL A 107 -0.89 -12.16 14.02
C VAL A 107 -0.71 -13.56 14.60
N ALA A 108 -0.03 -14.45 13.88
CA ALA A 108 0.21 -15.83 14.31
C ALA A 108 1.04 -15.93 15.59
N ALA A 109 1.97 -15.01 15.81
CA ALA A 109 2.77 -14.94 17.03
C ALA A 109 1.98 -14.47 18.25
N TYR A 110 0.89 -13.72 18.03
CA TYR A 110 0.08 -13.12 19.08
C TYR A 110 -1.27 -13.85 19.33
N ALA A 111 -1.64 -14.77 18.45
CA ALA A 111 -2.79 -15.66 18.65
C ALA A 111 -2.57 -16.55 19.89
N ALA A 112 -3.52 -16.50 20.83
CA ALA A 112 -3.53 -17.38 22.00
C ALA A 112 -3.54 -18.85 21.53
N SER A 113 -2.89 -19.73 22.29
CA SER A 113 -2.68 -21.13 21.90
C SER A 113 -3.94 -22.01 21.87
N GLU A 114 -5.15 -21.44 22.01
CA GLU A 114 -6.40 -22.18 21.98
C GLU A 114 -7.46 -21.37 21.20
N ASP A 115 -7.97 -21.96 20.11
CA ASP A 115 -9.11 -21.52 19.30
C ASP A 115 -9.18 -20.04 18.92
N SER A 116 -8.21 -19.57 18.12
CA SER A 116 -8.33 -18.26 17.49
C SER A 116 -9.37 -18.31 16.36
N THR A 117 -10.40 -17.47 16.46
CA THR A 117 -11.20 -17.01 15.31
C THR A 117 -10.25 -16.48 14.24
N GLU A 118 -9.97 -17.34 13.26
CA GLU A 118 -9.06 -17.07 12.17
C GLU A 118 -9.50 -15.79 11.46
N ILE A 119 -8.69 -14.73 11.59
CA ILE A 119 -8.57 -13.82 10.46
C ILE A 119 -7.93 -14.67 9.39
N SER A 120 -8.76 -15.18 8.47
CA SER A 120 -8.32 -15.79 7.24
C SER A 120 -7.72 -14.68 6.36
N LEU A 121 -6.55 -14.16 6.78
CA LEU A 121 -5.57 -13.59 5.88
C LEU A 121 -5.27 -14.75 4.93
N SER A 122 -5.98 -14.75 3.80
CA SER A 122 -5.95 -15.78 2.74
C SER A 122 -4.86 -16.81 3.01
N THR A 123 -5.25 -18.04 3.35
CA THR A 123 -4.36 -19.22 3.49
C THR A 123 -3.43 -19.43 2.27
N THR A 124 -3.64 -18.66 1.21
CA THR A 124 -2.79 -18.42 0.04
C THR A 124 -1.94 -17.13 0.10
N VAL A 125 -1.41 -16.69 1.26
CA VAL A 125 -0.15 -15.93 1.20
C VAL A 125 0.90 -16.96 0.82
N ASN A 126 1.00 -17.25 -0.49
CA ASN A 126 2.02 -18.13 -1.03
C ASN A 126 3.33 -17.69 -0.42
N ALA A 127 3.99 -18.59 0.31
CA ALA A 127 5.27 -18.34 0.93
C ALA A 127 6.16 -17.72 -0.14
N LEU A 128 6.48 -16.43 0.01
CA LEU A 128 7.42 -15.79 -0.89
C LEU A 128 8.70 -16.63 -0.86
N PRO A 129 9.26 -16.99 -2.02
CA PRO A 129 10.64 -17.39 -2.06
C PRO A 129 11.45 -16.25 -1.43
N PHE A 130 12.20 -16.53 -0.36
CA PHE A 130 13.04 -15.54 0.30
C PHE A 130 14.03 -14.86 -0.65
N SER A 131 14.34 -15.52 -1.77
CA SER A 131 15.14 -15.00 -2.87
C SER A 131 14.52 -13.78 -3.57
N SER A 132 13.21 -13.55 -3.45
CA SER A 132 12.53 -12.46 -4.17
C SER A 132 12.98 -11.07 -3.73
N LEU A 133 13.29 -10.85 -2.44
CA LEU A 133 13.81 -9.56 -1.96
C LEU A 133 15.30 -9.37 -2.24
N SER A 134 16.09 -10.45 -2.24
CA SER A 134 17.52 -10.38 -2.56
C SER A 134 17.80 -10.17 -4.05
N ASN A 135 16.82 -10.44 -4.91
CA ASN A 135 16.94 -10.33 -6.36
C ASN A 135 16.46 -8.98 -6.91
N LEU A 136 15.98 -8.07 -6.05
CA LEU A 136 15.54 -6.73 -6.48
C LEU A 136 16.70 -5.96 -7.10
N LYS A 137 16.44 -5.35 -8.26
CA LYS A 137 17.41 -4.52 -8.98
C LYS A 137 16.95 -3.07 -8.99
N ILE A 138 17.90 -2.16 -9.25
CA ILE A 138 17.60 -0.71 -9.31
C ILE A 138 16.71 -0.43 -10.52
N GLU A 139 16.95 -1.15 -11.61
CA GLU A 139 16.27 -0.98 -12.89
C GLU A 139 14.78 -1.37 -12.82
N ASP A 140 14.37 -2.16 -11.82
CA ASP A 140 12.97 -2.57 -11.63
C ASP A 140 12.09 -1.42 -11.09
N PHE A 141 12.70 -0.32 -10.62
CA PHE A 141 12.02 0.83 -10.02
C PHE A 141 12.41 2.14 -10.70
N ASP A 142 11.43 2.91 -11.18
CA ASP A 142 11.70 4.24 -11.72
C ASP A 142 11.62 5.30 -10.61
N VAL A 143 12.66 5.34 -9.78
CA VAL A 143 12.83 6.37 -8.73
C VAL A 143 13.91 7.39 -9.07
N SER A 144 14.43 7.33 -10.30
CA SER A 144 15.50 8.20 -10.80
C SER A 144 15.14 9.69 -10.77
N HIS A 145 13.84 9.98 -10.84
CA HIS A 145 13.30 11.33 -10.70
C HIS A 145 13.53 11.92 -9.29
N SER A 146 13.72 11.09 -8.26
CA SER A 146 13.84 11.53 -6.86
C SER A 146 15.10 11.04 -6.17
N LEU A 147 15.74 9.97 -6.63
CA LEU A 147 16.93 9.40 -6.01
C LEU A 147 18.06 9.27 -7.03
N ASP A 148 19.27 9.56 -6.58
CA ASP A 148 20.45 9.20 -7.36
C ASP A 148 20.67 7.68 -7.35
N LYS A 149 21.50 7.18 -8.28
CA LYS A 149 21.76 5.74 -8.41
C LYS A 149 22.33 5.10 -7.13
N SER A 150 23.12 5.84 -6.36
CA SER A 150 23.72 5.36 -5.10
C SER A 150 22.67 5.23 -3.99
N GLN A 151 21.81 6.23 -3.86
CA GLN A 151 20.68 6.23 -2.92
C GLN A 151 19.71 5.10 -3.24
N SER A 152 19.32 4.93 -4.51
CA SER A 152 18.47 3.82 -4.96
C SER A 152 19.10 2.47 -4.66
N LYS A 153 20.40 2.31 -4.95
CA LYS A 153 21.14 1.08 -4.63
C LYS A 153 21.12 0.78 -3.13
N LYS A 154 21.34 1.79 -2.30
CA LYS A 154 21.36 1.64 -0.84
C LYS A 154 19.99 1.25 -0.31
N LEU A 155 18.93 1.88 -0.80
CA LEU A 155 17.54 1.61 -0.40
C LEU A 155 17.09 0.21 -0.82
N ILE A 156 17.43 -0.23 -2.03
CA ILE A 156 17.05 -1.56 -2.51
C ILE A 156 17.86 -2.65 -1.82
N ALA A 157 19.18 -2.45 -1.66
CA ALA A 157 20.04 -3.43 -1.00
C ALA A 157 19.62 -3.66 0.47
N SER A 158 19.15 -2.63 1.17
CA SER A 158 18.72 -2.76 2.57
C SER A 158 17.46 -3.62 2.73
N LEU A 159 16.58 -3.67 1.73
CA LEU A 159 15.37 -4.51 1.76
C LEU A 159 15.68 -6.01 1.85
N SER A 160 16.85 -6.45 1.37
CA SER A 160 17.29 -7.84 1.57
C SER A 160 17.35 -8.25 3.05
N GLY A 161 17.63 -7.30 3.95
CA GLY A 161 17.65 -7.51 5.39
C GLY A 161 16.27 -7.82 5.99
N PHE A 162 15.19 -7.41 5.32
CA PHE A 162 13.82 -7.66 5.77
C PHE A 162 13.46 -9.14 5.77
N SER A 163 14.10 -9.94 4.91
CA SER A 163 13.92 -11.39 4.79
C SER A 163 14.07 -12.14 6.13
N LYS A 164 14.90 -11.63 7.05
CA LYS A 164 15.12 -12.20 8.39
C LYS A 164 13.86 -12.19 9.27
N PHE A 165 12.91 -11.31 8.98
CA PHE A 165 11.67 -11.15 9.74
C PHE A 165 10.47 -11.85 9.07
N LEU A 166 10.68 -12.49 7.92
CA LEU A 166 9.64 -13.23 7.19
C LEU A 166 9.55 -14.70 7.62
N PHE A 167 10.54 -15.23 8.35
CA PHE A 167 10.49 -16.54 8.99
C PHE A 167 10.20 -16.38 10.48
N TYR A 168 9.03 -16.79 10.99
CA TYR A 168 8.89 -17.04 12.43
C TYR A 168 7.95 -18.20 12.78
N PRO A 169 8.50 -19.41 13.00
CA PRO A 169 7.77 -20.48 13.66
C PRO A 169 7.80 -20.25 15.19
N LYS A 170 6.67 -19.79 15.76
CA LYS A 170 6.12 -19.84 17.16
C LYS A 170 7.03 -19.79 18.41
N ARG A 171 8.34 -20.01 18.34
CA ARG A 171 9.11 -20.58 19.46
C ARG A 171 9.68 -19.56 20.45
N ASP A 172 10.01 -18.34 20.04
CA ASP A 172 10.77 -17.44 20.92
C ASP A 172 9.98 -16.26 21.52
N LYS A 173 8.73 -16.00 21.09
CA LYS A 173 7.90 -14.88 21.59
C LYS A 173 8.64 -13.52 21.66
N LYS A 174 9.72 -13.35 20.89
CA LYS A 174 10.54 -12.12 20.79
C LYS A 174 9.88 -11.09 19.88
N ILE A 175 8.56 -10.93 20.01
CA ILE A 175 7.73 -10.06 19.17
C ILE A 175 8.22 -8.61 19.25
N VAL A 176 8.68 -8.17 20.43
CA VAL A 176 9.27 -6.83 20.62
C VAL A 176 10.53 -6.64 19.78
N GLU A 177 11.46 -7.60 19.78
CA GLU A 177 12.69 -7.53 18.98
C GLU A 177 12.38 -7.57 17.47
N ILE A 178 11.37 -8.34 17.06
CA ILE A 178 10.91 -8.42 15.67
C ILE A 178 10.26 -7.10 15.23
N LEU A 179 9.36 -6.52 16.03
CA LEU A 179 8.70 -5.26 15.73
C LEU A 179 9.72 -4.12 15.62
N ILE A 180 10.63 -4.00 16.59
CA ILE A 180 11.65 -2.95 16.57
C ILE A 180 12.64 -3.20 15.42
N GLY A 181 13.08 -4.45 15.23
CA GLY A 181 14.06 -4.81 14.19
C GLY A 181 13.51 -4.70 12.77
N ALA A 182 12.22 -4.97 12.56
CA ALA A 182 11.56 -4.87 11.26
C ALA A 182 11.23 -3.42 10.86
N HIS A 183 11.05 -2.52 11.83
CA HIS A 183 10.58 -1.16 11.58
C HIS A 183 11.40 -0.37 10.53
N PRO A 184 12.75 -0.36 10.57
CA PRO A 184 13.54 0.33 9.54
C PRO A 184 13.31 -0.22 8.13
N PHE A 185 13.03 -1.52 8.00
CA PHE A 185 12.77 -2.15 6.70
C PHE A 185 11.35 -1.85 6.19
N ILE A 186 10.37 -1.79 7.09
CA ILE A 186 9.01 -1.33 6.77
C ILE A 186 9.04 0.11 6.26
N GLU A 187 9.81 0.97 6.92
CA GLU A 187 9.98 2.36 6.50
C GLU A 187 10.70 2.50 5.16
N GLN A 188 11.74 1.71 4.91
CA GLN A 188 12.43 1.68 3.64
C GLN A 188 11.54 1.16 2.50
N ALA A 189 10.77 0.09 2.73
CA ALA A 189 9.82 -0.45 1.76
C ALA A 189 8.74 0.59 1.42
N ALA A 190 8.17 1.22 2.45
CA ALA A 190 7.19 2.29 2.28
C ALA A 190 7.77 3.49 1.53
N SER A 191 9.01 3.87 1.82
CA SER A 191 9.70 4.98 1.15
C SER A 191 9.97 4.69 -0.31
N LEU A 192 10.41 3.46 -0.65
CA LEU A 192 10.59 3.06 -2.04
C LEU A 192 9.26 3.12 -2.81
N LEU A 193 8.19 2.56 -2.26
CA LEU A 193 6.85 2.61 -2.89
C LEU A 193 6.31 4.04 -2.99
N TYR A 194 6.55 4.88 -1.98
CA TYR A 194 6.13 6.28 -1.97
C TYR A 194 6.82 7.09 -3.07
N LEU A 195 8.12 6.85 -3.26
CA LEU A 195 8.92 7.44 -4.33
C LEU A 195 8.46 6.94 -5.69
N ASP A 196 8.29 5.63 -5.86
CA ASP A 196 7.84 4.98 -7.11
C ASP A 196 6.43 5.47 -7.53
N ILE A 197 5.54 5.72 -6.56
CA ILE A 197 4.25 6.39 -6.82
C ILE A 197 4.44 7.83 -7.34
N GLY A 198 5.39 8.56 -6.79
CA GLY A 198 5.81 9.88 -7.27
C GLY A 198 4.78 11.00 -7.11
N THR A 199 4.87 12.03 -7.95
CA THR A 199 3.96 13.19 -7.92
C THR A 199 3.80 13.78 -9.33
N PRO A 200 2.62 14.29 -9.69
CA PRO A 200 2.39 14.90 -11.00
C PRO A 200 2.98 16.32 -11.16
N LYS A 201 3.53 16.88 -10.08
CA LYS A 201 4.13 18.22 -10.00
C LYS A 201 5.25 18.22 -8.98
N ASP A 202 6.27 19.03 -9.23
CA ASP A 202 7.38 19.27 -8.31
C ASP A 202 6.89 19.82 -6.97
N GLN A 203 7.29 19.16 -5.88
CA GLN A 203 7.05 19.62 -4.50
C GLN A 203 8.27 20.34 -3.92
N SER A 204 9.39 20.31 -4.64
CA SER A 204 10.65 20.95 -4.32
C SER A 204 10.89 22.10 -5.29
N GLU A 205 11.51 23.18 -4.81
CA GLU A 205 11.90 24.33 -5.65
C GLU A 205 13.12 24.03 -6.54
N ASN A 206 13.81 22.90 -6.31
CA ASN A 206 15.06 22.51 -6.97
C ASN A 206 15.03 21.05 -7.44
N CYS A 207 14.03 20.65 -8.22
CA CYS A 207 13.88 19.26 -8.70
C CYS A 207 14.92 18.82 -9.74
N ASP A 208 15.85 19.70 -10.13
CA ASP A 208 17.04 19.34 -10.89
C ASP A 208 18.11 18.62 -10.05
N ASN A 209 17.84 18.37 -8.76
CA ASN A 209 18.66 17.49 -7.92
C ASN A 209 17.83 16.31 -7.41
N PRO A 210 18.35 15.06 -7.52
CA PRO A 210 17.82 13.95 -6.72
C PRO A 210 17.82 14.39 -5.26
N LEU A 211 16.84 13.92 -4.46
CA LEU A 211 16.66 14.22 -3.05
C LEU A 211 18.01 14.52 -2.39
N ARG A 212 18.14 15.75 -1.85
CA ARG A 212 19.40 16.24 -1.28
C ARG A 212 20.03 15.17 -0.38
N ALA A 213 21.36 15.05 -0.39
CA ALA A 213 22.07 13.99 0.32
C ALA A 213 21.80 13.94 1.85
N ASP A 214 21.22 15.00 2.42
CA ASP A 214 20.79 15.09 3.82
C ASP A 214 19.37 14.52 4.09
N VAL A 215 18.63 14.16 3.04
CA VAL A 215 17.30 13.56 3.19
C VAL A 215 17.46 12.13 3.73
N GLN A 216 16.97 11.97 4.96
CA GLN A 216 16.82 10.68 5.62
C GLN A 216 15.68 9.91 4.94
N ILE A 217 16.06 8.96 4.06
CA ILE A 217 15.11 8.08 3.35
C ILE A 217 14.32 7.22 4.34
N ASP A 218 14.87 6.97 5.52
CA ASP A 218 14.21 6.41 6.69
C ASP A 218 13.27 7.40 7.40
N LYS A 219 12.73 8.41 6.69
CA LYS A 219 11.69 9.32 7.19
C LYS A 219 10.73 9.69 6.07
N ILE A 220 9.86 8.75 5.70
CA ILE A 220 8.94 8.86 4.57
C ILE A 220 8.10 10.16 4.56
N GLY A 221 7.61 10.61 5.73
CA GLY A 221 6.77 11.80 5.84
C GLY A 221 7.47 13.13 5.54
N GLY A 222 8.81 13.14 5.52
CA GLY A 222 9.62 14.32 5.20
C GLY A 222 10.10 14.39 3.75
N LEU A 223 9.82 13.37 2.94
CA LEU A 223 10.29 13.29 1.56
C LEU A 223 9.53 14.29 0.68
N ARG A 224 10.27 15.19 0.01
CA ARG A 224 9.71 16.07 -1.03
C ARG A 224 9.96 15.45 -2.40
N LEU A 225 8.89 15.23 -3.16
CA LEU A 225 8.99 14.52 -4.43
C LEU A 225 9.20 15.45 -5.63
N CYS A 226 10.03 15.02 -6.56
CA CYS A 226 10.12 15.57 -7.90
C CYS A 226 9.01 14.99 -8.79
N ARG A 227 8.64 15.71 -9.85
CA ARG A 227 7.67 15.25 -10.82
C ARG A 227 8.12 13.92 -11.43
N GLY A 228 7.25 12.92 -11.35
CA GLY A 228 7.54 11.59 -11.87
C GLY A 228 6.68 10.50 -11.23
N GLY A 229 7.11 9.26 -11.45
CA GLY A 229 6.50 8.07 -10.92
C GLY A 229 5.15 7.76 -11.55
N VAL A 230 4.47 6.75 -10.98
CA VAL A 230 3.18 6.25 -11.46
C VAL A 230 2.14 7.37 -11.60
N ARG A 231 2.08 8.30 -10.65
CA ARG A 231 1.16 9.45 -10.71
C ARG A 231 1.44 10.36 -11.89
N GLY A 232 2.71 10.61 -12.19
CA GLY A 232 3.13 11.39 -13.35
C GLY A 232 2.75 10.70 -14.66
N LEU A 233 3.01 9.40 -14.78
CA LEU A 233 2.67 8.57 -15.95
C LEU A 233 1.16 8.54 -16.19
N MET A 234 0.36 8.32 -15.14
CA MET A 234 -1.11 8.36 -15.21
C MET A 234 -1.63 9.71 -15.71
N LYS A 235 -1.13 10.82 -15.15
CA LYS A 235 -1.55 12.16 -15.57
C LYS A 235 -1.23 12.40 -17.05
N ALA A 236 -0.07 11.96 -17.52
CA ALA A 236 0.30 12.06 -18.93
C ALA A 236 -0.62 11.20 -19.82
N ALA A 237 -0.93 9.97 -19.40
CA ALA A 237 -1.85 9.09 -20.13
C ALA A 237 -3.26 9.68 -20.23
N VAL A 238 -3.83 10.18 -19.13
CA VAL A 238 -5.15 10.81 -19.13
C VAL A 238 -5.15 12.07 -20.00
N ALA A 239 -4.14 12.93 -19.88
CA ALA A 239 -4.04 14.14 -20.69
C ALA A 239 -3.91 13.85 -22.19
N SER A 240 -3.10 12.85 -22.56
CA SER A 240 -2.96 12.38 -23.94
C SER A 240 -4.29 11.85 -24.50
N ASN A 241 -5.01 11.07 -23.70
CA ASN A 241 -6.32 10.55 -24.08
C ASN A 241 -7.34 11.68 -24.26
N GLN A 242 -7.40 12.63 -23.32
CA GLN A 242 -8.26 13.82 -23.44
C GLN A 242 -7.94 14.63 -24.70
N GLN A 243 -6.66 14.83 -25.02
CA GLN A 243 -6.27 15.55 -26.22
C GLN A 243 -6.74 14.82 -27.49
N THR A 244 -6.63 13.49 -27.52
CA THR A 244 -7.14 12.67 -28.62
C THR A 244 -8.65 12.85 -28.81
N TRP A 245 -9.44 12.83 -27.72
CA TRP A 245 -10.89 13.05 -27.80
C TRP A 245 -11.27 14.50 -28.16
N LYS A 246 -10.47 15.49 -27.76
CA LYS A 246 -10.65 16.89 -28.21
C LYS A 246 -10.44 17.01 -29.72
N LEU A 247 -9.45 16.34 -30.29
CA LEU A 247 -9.24 16.30 -31.74
C LEU A 247 -10.43 15.63 -32.45
N ARG A 248 -10.95 14.51 -31.92
CA ARG A 248 -12.17 13.87 -32.44
C ARG A 248 -13.37 14.82 -32.44
N LEU A 249 -13.57 15.59 -31.37
CA LEU A 249 -14.62 16.59 -31.29
C LEU A 249 -14.46 17.68 -32.36
N GLN A 250 -13.22 18.17 -32.56
CA GLN A 250 -12.93 19.15 -33.60
C GLN A 250 -13.26 18.61 -35.00
N LEU A 251 -12.87 17.37 -35.32
CA LEU A 251 -13.20 16.72 -36.59
C LEU A 251 -14.72 16.57 -36.77
N ALA A 252 -15.44 16.13 -35.73
CA ALA A 252 -16.90 16.00 -35.73
C ALA A 252 -17.64 17.34 -35.90
N ASN A 253 -17.04 18.44 -35.46
CA ASN A 253 -17.58 19.79 -35.65
C ASN A 253 -17.33 20.32 -37.07
N LEU A 254 -16.20 19.95 -37.69
CA LEU A 254 -15.89 20.31 -39.08
C LEU A 254 -16.75 19.53 -40.07
N ASN A 255 -17.03 18.26 -39.78
CA ASN A 255 -17.86 17.44 -40.64
C ASN A 255 -19.36 17.65 -40.35
N LYS A 256 -20.02 18.45 -41.19
CA LYS A 256 -21.43 18.82 -41.07
C LYS A 256 -22.41 17.64 -41.08
N SER A 257 -22.01 16.47 -41.60
CA SER A 257 -22.85 15.26 -41.59
C SER A 257 -22.80 14.49 -40.27
N THR A 258 -21.90 14.85 -39.35
CA THR A 258 -21.81 14.18 -38.05
C THR A 258 -23.05 14.48 -37.20
N ALA A 259 -23.70 13.42 -36.72
CA ALA A 259 -24.89 13.53 -35.89
C ALA A 259 -24.59 14.23 -34.56
N ALA A 260 -25.56 14.99 -34.04
CA ALA A 260 -25.44 15.65 -32.75
C ALA A 260 -25.25 14.66 -31.59
N SER A 261 -25.86 13.47 -31.68
CA SER A 261 -25.68 12.38 -30.70
C SER A 261 -24.22 11.95 -30.57
N THR A 262 -23.50 11.79 -31.69
CA THR A 262 -22.06 11.45 -31.70
C THR A 262 -21.22 12.54 -31.05
N ARG A 263 -21.53 13.82 -31.32
CA ARG A 263 -20.84 14.94 -30.66
C ARG A 263 -21.05 14.94 -29.15
N ASN A 264 -22.28 14.69 -28.70
CA ASN A 264 -22.59 14.60 -27.27
C ASN A 264 -21.84 13.44 -26.60
N GLN A 265 -21.79 12.27 -27.22
CA GLN A 265 -21.02 11.13 -26.71
C GLN A 265 -19.52 11.45 -26.55
N ILE A 266 -18.93 12.20 -27.48
CA ILE A 266 -17.54 12.66 -27.36
C ILE A 266 -17.37 13.62 -26.17
N VAL A 267 -18.31 14.53 -25.96
CA VAL A 267 -18.29 15.48 -24.83
C VAL A 267 -18.43 14.75 -23.50
N ASP A 268 -19.37 13.81 -23.40
CA ASP A 268 -19.56 12.98 -22.21
C ASP A 268 -18.27 12.21 -21.89
N ARG A 269 -17.64 11.64 -22.92
CA ARG A 269 -16.37 10.93 -22.75
C ARG A 269 -15.22 11.82 -22.28
N LEU A 270 -15.16 13.07 -22.75
CA LEU A 270 -14.18 14.04 -22.27
C LEU A 270 -14.41 14.38 -20.80
N HIS A 271 -15.66 14.55 -20.38
CA HIS A 271 -16.02 14.78 -18.99
C HIS A 271 -15.63 13.60 -18.10
N ASP A 272 -15.95 12.38 -18.52
CA ASP A 272 -15.61 11.14 -17.84
C ASP A 272 -14.10 10.98 -17.62
N LEU A 273 -13.29 11.26 -18.65
CA LEU A 273 -11.83 11.21 -18.55
C LEU A 273 -11.28 12.26 -17.58
N GLU A 274 -11.89 13.44 -17.51
CA GLU A 274 -11.51 14.49 -16.57
C GLU A 274 -11.84 14.10 -15.12
N GLN A 275 -13.03 13.56 -14.89
CA GLN A 275 -13.41 13.05 -13.56
C GLN A 275 -12.52 11.89 -13.13
N PHE A 276 -12.26 10.94 -14.04
CA PHE A 276 -11.36 9.83 -13.80
C PHE A 276 -9.96 10.33 -13.39
N GLY A 277 -9.38 11.26 -14.14
CA GLY A 277 -8.06 11.84 -13.82
C GLY A 277 -8.00 12.50 -12.44
N ARG A 278 -9.05 13.25 -12.05
CA ARG A 278 -9.13 13.86 -10.71
C ARG A 278 -9.24 12.82 -9.60
N GLN A 279 -10.15 11.86 -9.74
CA GLN A 279 -10.37 10.81 -8.75
C GLN A 279 -9.13 9.93 -8.59
N GLN A 280 -8.45 9.65 -9.70
CA GLN A 280 -7.22 8.88 -9.73
C GLN A 280 -6.09 9.59 -8.99
N ASP A 281 -5.81 10.87 -9.29
CA ASP A 281 -4.74 11.60 -8.62
C ASP A 281 -5.00 11.73 -7.11
N HIS A 282 -6.25 12.00 -6.73
CA HIS A 282 -6.67 12.02 -5.34
C HIS A 282 -6.41 10.66 -4.65
N SER A 283 -6.84 9.56 -5.27
CA SER A 283 -6.64 8.22 -4.71
C SER A 283 -5.16 7.83 -4.57
N MET A 284 -4.30 8.21 -5.51
CA MET A 284 -2.86 7.96 -5.38
C MET A 284 -2.21 8.82 -4.29
N LYS A 285 -2.67 10.06 -4.10
CA LYS A 285 -2.22 10.89 -2.97
C LYS A 285 -2.62 10.25 -1.63
N MET A 286 -3.87 9.80 -1.51
CA MET A 286 -4.34 9.11 -0.31
C MET A 286 -3.57 7.80 -0.06
N LEU A 287 -3.14 7.10 -1.13
CA LEU A 287 -2.28 5.92 -1.02
C LEU A 287 -0.90 6.26 -0.44
N GLN A 288 -0.29 7.36 -0.88
CA GLN A 288 0.96 7.87 -0.31
C GLN A 288 0.80 8.24 1.18
N GLU A 289 -0.30 8.90 1.55
CA GLU A 289 -0.62 9.21 2.95
C GLU A 289 -0.83 7.93 3.78
N ALA A 290 -1.44 6.89 3.20
CA ALA A 290 -1.61 5.59 3.85
C ALA A 290 -0.26 4.88 4.10
N LEU A 291 0.71 4.96 3.19
CA LEU A 291 2.07 4.45 3.41
C LEU A 291 2.75 5.13 4.61
N VAL A 292 2.63 6.46 4.71
CA VAL A 292 3.17 7.22 5.86
C VAL A 292 2.48 6.79 7.16
N ARG A 293 1.15 6.64 7.15
CA ARG A 293 0.37 6.20 8.31
C ARG A 293 0.66 4.76 8.70
N MET A 294 0.95 3.86 7.75
CA MET A 294 1.40 2.50 8.03
C MET A 294 2.68 2.50 8.86
N VAL A 295 3.70 3.28 8.43
CA VAL A 295 4.97 3.40 9.15
C VAL A 295 4.76 3.94 10.56
N SER A 296 3.92 4.97 10.71
CA SER A 296 3.55 5.54 12.01
C SER A 296 2.81 4.53 12.90
N ALA A 297 1.81 3.82 12.36
CA ALA A 297 1.05 2.81 13.07
C ALA A 297 1.96 1.66 13.54
N HIS A 298 2.87 1.23 12.69
CA HIS A 298 3.88 0.22 13.03
C HIS A 298 4.82 0.69 14.15
N HIS A 299 5.29 1.94 14.08
CA HIS A 299 6.14 2.51 15.13
C HIS A 299 5.42 2.57 16.48
N GLN A 300 4.15 2.97 16.48
CA GLN A 300 3.33 3.03 17.68
C GLN A 300 3.08 1.64 18.26
N LEU A 301 2.81 0.65 17.40
CA LEU A 301 2.68 -0.74 17.83
C LEU A 301 3.98 -1.24 18.47
N ALA A 302 5.13 -1.03 17.83
CA ALA A 302 6.44 -1.39 18.39
C ALA A 302 6.68 -0.72 19.75
N THR A 303 6.32 0.56 19.87
CA THR A 303 6.43 1.33 21.12
C THR A 303 5.51 0.78 22.22
N ALA A 304 4.25 0.49 21.90
CA ALA A 304 3.29 -0.09 22.84
C ALA A 304 3.80 -1.43 23.39
N PHE A 305 4.30 -2.29 22.50
CA PHE A 305 4.92 -3.57 22.88
C PHE A 305 6.15 -3.40 23.78
N SER A 306 7.00 -2.42 23.51
CA SER A 306 8.17 -2.13 24.36
C SER A 306 7.80 -1.66 25.78
N LYS A 307 6.64 -0.98 25.93
CA LYS A 307 6.13 -0.48 27.22
C LYS A 307 5.36 -1.54 28.01
N THR A 308 4.62 -2.42 27.34
CA THR A 308 3.80 -3.48 27.98
C THR A 308 4.65 -4.66 28.43
N TYR A 309 5.79 -4.91 27.78
CA TYR A 309 6.74 -5.95 28.15
C TYR A 309 8.12 -5.35 28.45
N PRO A 310 8.26 -4.53 29.51
CA PRO A 310 9.58 -4.12 29.96
C PRO A 310 10.35 -5.39 30.33
N VAL A 311 11.65 -5.43 30.02
CA VAL A 311 12.54 -6.55 30.34
C VAL A 311 12.60 -6.85 31.85
N SER A 312 11.99 -6.03 32.72
CA SER A 312 11.61 -6.42 34.07
C SER A 312 10.43 -5.59 34.62
N VAL A 313 9.59 -6.25 35.43
CA VAL A 313 8.62 -5.71 36.44
C VAL A 313 7.15 -5.48 35.97
N PRO A 314 6.11 -5.79 36.81
CA PRO A 314 4.71 -6.06 36.41
C PRO A 314 3.77 -4.82 36.26
N PRO A 315 2.53 -5.02 35.76
CA PRO A 315 1.64 -3.97 35.24
C PRO A 315 0.61 -3.50 36.30
N LEU A 316 -0.28 -2.51 36.15
CA LEU A 316 -0.96 -1.85 35.01
C LEU A 316 -1.67 -0.59 35.58
N GLN A 317 -1.89 0.45 34.78
CA GLN A 317 -3.06 1.34 34.94
C GLN A 317 -3.73 1.52 33.58
N THR A 318 -5.01 1.17 33.54
CA THR A 318 -5.93 1.32 32.42
C THR A 318 -6.15 2.79 32.09
N VAL A 319 -5.80 3.21 30.87
CA VAL A 319 -6.13 4.53 30.34
C VAL A 319 -7.37 4.39 29.45
N ALA A 320 -8.41 5.16 29.77
CA ALA A 320 -9.63 5.27 28.98
C ALA A 320 -9.33 5.82 27.58
N ARG A 321 -9.89 5.18 26.55
CA ARG A 321 -9.83 5.61 25.13
C ARG A 321 -10.63 6.90 24.92
N SER A 322 -9.97 7.99 24.54
CA SER A 322 -10.63 9.22 24.06
C SER A 322 -10.02 9.79 22.78
N SER A 323 -9.52 8.91 21.91
CA SER A 323 -9.22 9.19 20.49
C SER A 323 -9.18 7.86 19.73
N PRO A 324 -9.60 7.76 18.44
CA PRO A 324 -9.31 6.58 17.65
C PRO A 324 -7.79 6.35 17.64
N ASP A 325 -7.38 5.12 17.91
CA ASP A 325 -5.98 4.75 17.91
C ASP A 325 -5.44 4.83 16.47
N PRO A 326 -4.26 5.42 16.20
CA PRO A 326 -3.79 5.64 14.83
C PRO A 326 -3.63 4.35 14.01
N VAL A 327 -3.48 3.19 14.66
CA VAL A 327 -3.54 1.87 14.00
C VAL A 327 -4.93 1.59 13.40
N SER A 328 -5.99 1.87 14.15
CA SER A 328 -7.37 1.73 13.65
C SER A 328 -7.70 2.75 12.57
N GLU A 329 -7.18 3.98 12.67
CA GLU A 329 -7.38 5.01 11.65
C GLU A 329 -6.69 4.64 10.33
N PHE A 330 -5.46 4.10 10.42
CA PHE A 330 -4.76 3.55 9.27
C PHE A 330 -5.57 2.43 8.60
N SER A 331 -6.03 1.43 9.36
CA SER A 331 -6.81 0.32 8.78
C SER A 331 -8.08 0.81 8.07
N ALA A 332 -8.83 1.74 8.69
CA ALA A 332 -10.07 2.25 8.11
C ALA A 332 -9.84 3.06 6.82
N GLN A 333 -8.77 3.86 6.77
CA GLN A 333 -8.42 4.61 5.56
C GLN A 333 -8.05 3.68 4.40
N VAL A 334 -7.28 2.63 4.66
CA VAL A 334 -6.88 1.69 3.61
C VAL A 334 -8.07 0.87 3.12
N GLU A 335 -8.98 0.48 4.00
CA GLU A 335 -10.23 -0.17 3.59
C GLU A 335 -11.03 0.73 2.63
N SER A 336 -11.16 2.02 2.96
CA SER A 336 -11.80 3.00 2.08
C SER A 336 -11.11 3.08 0.71
N LEU A 337 -9.77 3.10 0.69
CA LEU A 337 -8.98 3.11 -0.55
C LEU A 337 -9.18 1.85 -1.40
N SER A 338 -9.22 0.68 -0.77
CA SER A 338 -9.49 -0.60 -1.44
C SER A 338 -10.88 -0.60 -2.10
N GLN A 339 -11.89 -0.07 -1.41
CA GLN A 339 -13.24 0.10 -1.97
C GLN A 339 -13.27 1.11 -3.13
N THR A 340 -12.57 2.24 -3.03
CA THR A 340 -12.45 3.22 -4.12
C THR A 340 -11.75 2.61 -5.33
N ALA A 341 -10.66 1.86 -5.13
CA ALA A 341 -9.94 1.20 -6.20
C ALA A 341 -10.81 0.17 -6.93
N LYS A 342 -11.67 -0.57 -6.21
CA LYS A 342 -12.69 -1.46 -6.80
C LYS A 342 -13.61 -0.77 -7.80
N ARG A 343 -14.03 0.45 -7.51
CA ARG A 343 -14.91 1.24 -8.39
C ARG A 343 -14.18 1.78 -9.61
N MET A 344 -12.90 2.13 -9.46
CA MET A 344 -12.10 2.69 -10.55
C MET A 344 -11.78 1.70 -11.67
N ASP A 345 -11.61 0.41 -11.36
CA ASP A 345 -11.32 -0.59 -12.40
C ASP A 345 -12.45 -0.73 -13.41
N ALA A 346 -13.70 -0.59 -12.94
CA ALA A 346 -14.87 -0.68 -13.80
C ALA A 346 -14.91 0.41 -14.88
N PHE A 347 -14.17 1.52 -14.72
CA PHE A 347 -14.13 2.61 -15.70
C PHE A 347 -13.66 2.15 -17.08
N PHE A 348 -12.64 1.28 -17.15
CA PHE A 348 -12.09 0.82 -18.43
C PHE A 348 -12.90 -0.34 -19.03
N ASP A 349 -13.62 -1.08 -18.19
CA ASP A 349 -14.41 -2.24 -18.60
C ASP A 349 -15.78 -1.83 -19.16
N THR A 350 -16.33 -0.68 -18.74
CA THR A 350 -17.64 -0.17 -19.19
C THR A 350 -17.55 0.89 -20.28
N SER A 351 -16.35 1.31 -20.68
CA SER A 351 -16.16 2.47 -21.57
C SER A 351 -15.72 2.16 -22.99
N THR A 352 -15.83 0.91 -23.40
CA THR A 352 -15.97 0.56 -24.81
C THR A 352 -17.43 0.70 -25.21
N PRO A 353 -17.81 1.68 -26.07
CA PRO A 353 -19.01 1.48 -26.86
C PRO A 353 -18.72 0.27 -27.74
N GLU A 354 -19.36 -0.86 -27.46
CA GLU A 354 -19.63 -1.85 -28.49
C GLU A 354 -20.54 -1.17 -29.52
N ASN A 355 -19.94 -0.37 -30.40
CA ASN A 355 -20.47 -0.20 -31.74
C ASN A 355 -19.81 -1.29 -32.57
N ASN A 356 -20.25 -2.54 -32.35
CA ASN A 356 -20.22 -3.49 -33.44
C ASN A 356 -21.38 -3.08 -34.36
N GLU A 357 -21.02 -2.77 -35.60
CA GLU A 357 -21.95 -2.55 -36.71
C GLU A 357 -23.01 -3.64 -36.84
#